data_AF-A0A4P6UF54-F1
#
_entry.id   AF-A0A4P6UF54-F1
#
_cell.length_a   1.000
_cell.length_b   1.000
_cell.length_c   1.000
_cell.angle_alpha   90.00
_cell.angle_beta   90.00
_cell.angle_gamma   90.00
#
_symmetry.space_group_name_H-M   'P 1'
#
loop_
_entity.id
_entity.type
_entity.pdbx_description
1 polymer ?
#
loop_
_entity_poly.entity_id
_entity_poly.type
_entity_poly.pdbx_seq_one_letter_code
_entity_poly.pdbx_strand_id
1 'polypeptide(L)'
;MSTGTDLEILALVRARLARRLGEDEALSWLSDTEPLAEAGVDSVLLIGVVSELEQELGVALGDDAVLEAASIGSLAAVLSQGERS
;
A
#
# COMPACT_ATOMS: atom_id res chain seq x y z
N MET A 1 -18.26 11.67 3.93
CA MET A 1 -17.72 12.03 2.61
C MET A 1 -16.31 11.43 2.46
N SER A 2 -16.16 10.10 2.53
CA SER A 2 -14.81 9.49 2.71
C SER A 2 -14.33 8.59 1.56
N THR A 3 -15.18 8.25 0.58
CA THR A 3 -14.82 7.32 -0.50
C THR A 3 -13.77 7.87 -1.47
N GLY A 4 -13.60 9.19 -1.54
CA GLY A 4 -12.58 9.81 -2.39
C GLY A 4 -11.16 9.49 -1.92
N THR A 5 -10.91 9.63 -0.61
CA THR A 5 -9.59 9.44 -0.01
C THR A 5 -9.11 7.99 -0.06
N ASP A 6 -10.02 7.02 0.09
CA ASP A 6 -9.66 5.59 0.04
C ASP A 6 -9.20 5.16 -1.36
N LEU A 7 -9.87 5.65 -2.41
CA LEU A 7 -9.48 5.37 -3.81
C LEU A 7 -8.18 6.09 -4.18
N GLU A 8 -7.95 7.29 -3.65
CA GLU A 8 -6.69 8.03 -3.83
C GLU A 8 -5.52 7.29 -3.18
N ILE A 9 -5.69 6.81 -1.94
CA ILE A 9 -4.66 6.03 -1.24
C ILE A 9 -4.41 4.70 -1.96
N LEU A 10 -5.46 4.02 -2.44
CA LEU A 10 -5.31 2.79 -3.21
C LEU A 10 -4.50 3.00 -4.50
N ALA A 11 -4.80 4.05 -5.26
CA ALA A 11 -4.03 4.42 -6.43
C ALA A 11 -2.57 4.76 -6.09
N LEU A 12 -2.35 5.45 -4.95
CA LEU A 12 -1.01 5.78 -4.48
C LEU A 12 -0.21 4.53 -4.11
N VAL A 13 -0.78 3.62 -3.33
CA VAL A 13 -0.15 2.33 -2.96
C VAL A 13 0.27 1.57 -4.21
N ARG A 14 -0.65 1.46 -5.18
CA ARG A 14 -0.40 0.78 -6.46
C ARG A 14 0.75 1.42 -7.23
N ALA A 15 0.76 2.74 -7.36
CA ALA A 15 1.84 3.46 -8.04
C ALA A 15 3.21 3.28 -7.34
N ARG A 16 3.24 3.23 -6.00
CA ARG A 16 4.47 3.01 -5.23
C ARG A 16 5.02 1.60 -5.40
N LEU A 17 4.14 0.60 -5.37
CA LEU A 17 4.51 -0.79 -5.67
C LEU A 17 5.03 -0.92 -7.10
N ALA A 18 4.31 -0.37 -8.09
CA ALA A 18 4.71 -0.41 -9.49
C ALA A 18 6.12 0.15 -9.71
N ARG A 19 6.38 1.33 -9.14
CA ARG A 19 7.69 1.98 -9.24
C ARG A 19 8.81 1.15 -8.64
N ARG A 20 8.58 0.47 -7.51
CA ARG A 20 9.58 -0.39 -6.86
C ARG A 20 9.80 -1.70 -7.61
N LEU A 21 8.76 -2.23 -8.25
CA LEU A 21 8.84 -3.42 -9.11
C LEU A 21 9.44 -3.12 -10.49
N GLY A 22 9.48 -1.84 -10.90
CA GLY A 22 9.89 -1.45 -12.25
C GLY A 22 8.82 -1.75 -13.31
N GLU A 23 7.57 -1.83 -12.87
CA GLU A 23 6.39 -2.18 -13.68
C GLU A 23 5.55 -0.94 -13.99
N ASP A 24 4.53 -1.12 -14.85
CA ASP A 24 3.55 -0.09 -15.15
C ASP A 24 2.71 0.29 -13.92
N GLU A 25 2.41 1.59 -13.78
CA GLU A 25 1.65 2.15 -12.65
C GLU A 25 0.29 1.49 -12.45
N ALA A 26 -0.31 0.95 -13.51
CA ALA A 26 -1.60 0.26 -13.42
C ALA A 26 -1.50 -1.12 -12.77
N LEU A 27 -0.31 -1.77 -12.76
CA LEU A 27 -0.11 -3.15 -12.27
C LEU A 27 -1.28 -4.07 -12.65
N SER A 28 -1.66 -4.07 -13.94
CA SER A 28 -2.90 -4.69 -14.43
C SER A 28 -3.00 -6.20 -14.18
N TRP A 29 -1.87 -6.84 -13.88
CA TRP A 29 -1.76 -8.26 -13.55
C TRP A 29 -2.01 -8.55 -12.06
N LEU A 30 -2.06 -7.52 -11.21
CA LEU A 30 -2.21 -7.64 -9.75
C LEU A 30 -3.52 -7.00 -9.28
N SER A 31 -4.39 -7.82 -8.70
CA SER A 31 -5.66 -7.38 -8.11
C SER A 31 -5.47 -6.73 -6.73
N ASP A 32 -6.39 -5.85 -6.34
CA ASP A 32 -6.34 -5.16 -5.04
C ASP A 32 -6.49 -6.10 -3.83
N THR A 33 -7.11 -7.27 -4.04
CA THR A 33 -7.36 -8.28 -3.01
C THR A 33 -6.37 -9.44 -3.05
N GLU A 34 -5.48 -9.46 -4.04
CA GLU A 34 -4.55 -10.58 -4.22
C GLU A 34 -3.38 -10.46 -3.24
N PRO A 35 -2.91 -11.57 -2.65
CA PRO A 35 -1.77 -11.54 -1.74
C PRO A 35 -0.50 -11.07 -2.45
N LEU A 36 0.12 -10.00 -1.93
CA LEU A 36 1.36 -9.43 -2.45
C LEU A 36 2.49 -10.47 -2.49
N ALA A 37 2.55 -11.35 -1.49
CA ALA A 37 3.54 -12.42 -1.45
C ALA A 37 3.38 -13.43 -2.61
N GLU A 38 2.13 -13.76 -2.99
CA GLU A 38 1.87 -14.66 -4.12
C GLU A 38 2.16 -13.98 -5.46
N ALA A 39 2.02 -12.65 -5.51
CA ALA A 39 2.39 -11.80 -6.63
C ALA A 39 3.92 -11.58 -6.78
N GLY A 40 4.74 -12.17 -5.89
CA GLY A 40 6.19 -12.01 -5.92
C GLY A 40 6.71 -10.70 -5.31
N VAL A 41 5.89 -10.00 -4.54
CA VAL A 41 6.30 -8.81 -3.80
C VAL A 41 6.95 -9.24 -2.48
N ASP A 42 8.26 -9.01 -2.38
CA ASP A 42 9.03 -9.32 -1.18
C ASP A 42 8.70 -8.39 -0.01
N SER A 43 8.80 -8.91 1.23
CA SER A 43 8.56 -8.13 2.45
C SER A 43 9.48 -6.91 2.57
N VAL A 44 10.72 -6.98 2.08
CA VAL A 44 11.67 -5.84 2.09
C VAL A 44 11.18 -4.72 1.17
N LEU A 45 10.67 -5.08 0.00
CA LEU A 45 10.08 -4.12 -0.93
C LEU A 45 8.84 -3.48 -0.31
N LEU A 46 7.97 -4.30 0.26
CA LEU A 46 6.75 -3.85 0.93
C LEU A 46 7.05 -2.88 2.08
N ILE A 47 7.96 -3.23 3.00
CA ILE A 47 8.38 -2.34 4.10
C ILE A 47 8.90 -1.00 3.57
N GLY A 48 9.69 -1.04 2.48
CA GLY A 48 10.18 0.18 1.82
C GLY A 48 9.06 1.04 1.25
N VAL A 49 8.04 0.43 0.63
CA VAL A 49 6.85 1.13 0.12
C VAL A 49 6.05 1.74 1.27
N VAL A 50 5.81 0.98 2.34
CA VAL A 50 5.09 1.44 3.52
C VAL A 50 5.80 2.65 4.13
N SER A 51 7.10 2.56 4.36
CA SER A 51 7.90 3.66 4.94
C SER A 51 7.84 4.94 4.11
N GLU A 52 7.74 4.84 2.78
CA GLU A 52 7.58 6.00 1.90
C GLU A 52 6.18 6.60 1.99
N LEU A 53 5.14 5.75 2.04
CA LEU A 53 3.75 6.17 2.13
C LEU A 53 3.45 6.84 3.47
N GLU A 54 3.99 6.31 4.57
CA GLU A 54 3.91 6.92 5.90
C GLU A 54 4.48 8.34 5.90
N GLN A 55 5.68 8.53 5.33
CA GLN A 55 6.32 9.84 5.22
C GLN A 55 5.54 10.81 4.32
N GLU A 56 4.99 10.33 3.19
CA GLU A 56 4.24 11.15 2.25
C GLU A 56 2.87 11.58 2.79
N LEU A 57 2.19 10.68 3.51
CA LEU A 57 0.86 10.91 4.05
C LEU A 57 0.88 11.54 5.46
N GLY A 58 2.05 11.56 6.12
CA GLY A 58 2.19 12.03 7.50
C GLY A 58 1.46 11.13 8.49
N VAL A 59 1.45 9.82 8.23
CA VAL A 59 0.81 8.81 9.08
C VAL A 59 1.86 7.86 9.63
N ALA A 60 1.58 7.25 10.77
CA ALA A 60 2.36 6.15 11.32
C ALA A 60 1.45 4.92 11.45
N LEU A 61 1.86 3.80 10.87
CA LEU A 61 1.22 2.52 11.03
C LEU A 61 1.85 1.77 12.20
N GLY A 62 1.03 1.08 12.98
CA GLY A 62 1.53 0.11 13.96
C GLY A 62 2.09 -1.12 13.24
N ASP A 63 3.10 -1.76 13.85
CA ASP A 63 3.75 -2.97 13.29
C ASP A 63 2.72 -4.06 12.92
N ASP A 64 1.70 -4.26 13.76
CA ASP A 64 0.62 -5.22 13.51
C ASP A 64 -0.19 -4.88 12.26
N ALA A 65 -0.49 -3.59 12.02
CA ALA A 65 -1.25 -3.15 10.85
C ALA A 65 -0.48 -3.36 9.54
N VAL A 66 0.85 -3.20 9.58
CA VAL A 66 1.72 -3.48 8.43
C VAL A 66 1.77 -4.98 8.15
N LEU A 67 1.77 -5.83 9.18
CA LEU A 67 1.76 -7.28 9.03
C LEU A 67 0.41 -7.80 8.51
N GLU A 68 -0.71 -7.15 8.85
CA GLU A 68 -2.04 -7.46 8.32
C GLU A 68 -2.24 -6.99 6.86
N ALA A 69 -1.41 -6.04 6.40
CA ALA A 69 -1.46 -5.49 5.05
C ALA A 69 -0.88 -6.45 4.00
N ALA A 70 -1.62 -7.53 3.70
CA ALA A 70 -1.22 -8.55 2.75
C ALA A 70 -1.59 -8.27 1.27
N SER A 71 -2.38 -7.23 0.97
CA SER A 71 -2.81 -6.85 -0.39
C SER A 71 -2.74 -5.34 -0.59
N ILE A 72 -2.83 -4.85 -1.82
CA ILE A 72 -2.92 -3.39 -2.11
C ILE A 72 -4.11 -2.78 -1.36
N GLY A 73 -5.26 -3.44 -1.40
CA GLY A 73 -6.48 -2.99 -0.76
C GLY A 73 -6.40 -2.96 0.76
N SER A 74 -5.79 -3.96 1.40
CA SER A 74 -5.61 -3.94 2.85
C SER A 74 -4.58 -2.91 3.28
N LEU A 75 -3.49 -2.73 2.52
CA LEU A 75 -2.51 -1.67 2.76
C LEU A 75 -3.14 -0.27 2.65
N ALA A 76 -3.95 -0.05 1.62
CA ALA A 76 -4.67 1.20 1.47
C ALA A 76 -5.64 1.46 2.63
N ALA A 77 -6.36 0.42 3.06
CA ALA A 77 -7.28 0.51 4.19
C ALA A 77 -6.55 0.89 5.49
N VAL A 78 -5.41 0.26 5.82
CA VAL A 78 -4.66 0.62 7.03
C VAL A 78 -4.08 2.02 6.96
N LEU A 79 -3.60 2.47 5.79
CA LEU A 79 -3.13 3.84 5.59
C LEU A 79 -4.24 4.89 5.75
N SER A 80 -5.46 4.59 5.28
CA SER A 80 -6.63 5.43 5.52
C SER A 80 -7.01 5.54 6.99
N GLN A 81 -6.73 4.49 7.79
CA GLN A 81 -7.01 4.45 9.22
C GLN A 81 -5.85 4.95 10.10
N GLY A 82 -4.67 5.14 9.52
CA GLY A 82 -3.46 5.55 10.24
C GLY A 82 -3.65 6.86 10.99
N GLU A 83 -3.17 6.93 12.23
CA GLU A 83 -3.18 8.17 12.98
C GLU A 83 -2.19 9.15 12.35
N ARG A 84 -2.66 10.38 12.05
CA ARG A 84 -1.76 11.46 11.62
C ARG A 84 -0.91 11.87 12.81
N SER A 85 0.41 11.77 12.64
CA SER A 85 1.40 12.25 13.60
C SER A 85 1.63 13.75 13.49
#